data_AF-A0A1J8QXJ9-F1
#
_entry.id   AF-A0A1J8QXJ9-F1
#
_cell.length_a   1.000
_cell.length_b   1.000
_cell.length_c   1.000
_cell.angle_alpha   90.00
_cell.angle_beta   90.00
_cell.angle_gamma   90.00
#
_symmetry.space_group_name_H-M   'P 1'
#
loop_
_entity.id
_entity.type
_entity.pdbx_description
1 polymer ?
#
loop_
_entity_poly.entity_id
_entity_poly.type
_entity_poly.pdbx_seq_one_letter_code
_entity_poly.pdbx_strand_id
1 'polypeptide(L)'
;MACLLVTGEVLCVWSGGVSKISFPTQRFPSEISVYRPPQAVKGPVITMLTSCDDTIAALSSNGEVFTFTSQYDGEGDSAKSSSAFKPQRVWALRRQFSAVQDVDIGADGTVIVYTQSAHVYVRSRNVKGSQGTGAKAFKFQRIPYIQRAVAVCASSTGAFGALRIDFKSPPIRLTARSFSADTAEIQPYIPLPSNTGSSLAMPNSTTPFLDVDEDVEDASIMDDIGDFSKLLHILDQRKNAPDAALPYNADVIIVAVSSPLHLPVTLRR
;
A
#
# COMPACT_ATOMS: atom_id res chain seq x y z
N MET A 1 15.16 19.66 21.54
CA MET A 1 13.79 19.51 20.97
C MET A 1 13.89 19.61 19.45
N ALA A 2 13.20 18.76 18.67
CA ALA A 2 13.18 18.86 17.21
C ALA A 2 11.74 19.05 16.70
N CYS A 3 11.58 19.90 15.68
CA CYS A 3 10.29 20.28 15.11
C CYS A 3 10.32 20.09 13.59
N LEU A 4 9.27 19.50 13.04
CA LEU A 4 9.03 19.41 11.60
C LEU A 4 8.09 20.54 11.17
N LEU A 5 8.52 21.36 10.21
CA LEU A 5 7.68 22.39 9.63
C LEU A 5 6.84 21.82 8.48
N VAL A 6 5.72 22.48 8.16
CA VAL A 6 4.86 22.14 7.01
C VAL A 6 5.62 22.22 5.67
N THR A 7 6.70 23.00 5.62
CA THR A 7 7.61 23.08 4.48
C THR A 7 8.46 21.82 4.28
N GLY A 8 8.48 20.90 5.25
CA GLY A 8 9.34 19.71 5.28
C GLY A 8 10.74 19.96 5.83
N GLU A 9 10.97 21.14 6.40
CA GLU A 9 12.21 21.51 7.07
C GLU A 9 12.21 21.07 8.53
N VAL A 10 13.36 20.61 9.01
CA VAL A 10 13.52 20.20 10.41
C VAL A 10 14.37 21.23 11.14
N LEU A 11 13.83 21.76 12.23
CA LEU A 11 14.53 22.67 13.13
C LEU A 11 14.80 21.95 14.44
N CYS A 12 16.01 22.08 14.98
CA CYS A 12 16.34 21.60 16.31
C CYS A 12 16.65 22.79 17.22
N VAL A 13 15.95 22.84 18.34
CA VAL A 13 16.18 23.79 19.42
C VAL A 13 17.13 23.13 20.42
N TRP A 14 18.33 23.70 20.55
CA TRP A 14 19.40 23.22 21.41
C TRP A 14 20.22 24.41 21.94
N SER A 15 20.69 24.31 23.19
CA SER A 15 21.58 25.29 23.84
C SER A 15 21.15 26.76 23.68
N GLY A 16 19.85 27.05 23.77
CA GLY A 16 19.30 28.41 23.62
C GLY A 16 19.22 28.93 22.18
N GLY A 17 19.57 28.14 21.18
CA GLY A 17 19.50 28.49 19.76
C GLY A 17 18.59 27.56 18.94
N VAL A 18 18.27 27.98 17.72
CA VAL A 18 17.53 27.18 16.74
C VAL A 18 18.43 26.90 15.54
N SER A 19 18.64 25.63 15.23
CA SER A 19 19.47 25.19 14.10
C SER A 19 18.65 24.42 13.09
N LYS A 20 18.76 24.77 11.81
CA LYS A 20 18.17 24.01 10.71
C LYS A 20 19.01 22.76 10.42
N ILE A 21 18.34 21.62 10.32
CA ILE A 21 18.97 20.34 10.02
C ILE A 21 19.02 20.14 8.52
N SER A 22 20.22 19.92 7.98
CA SER A 22 20.44 19.59 6.57
C SER A 22 20.60 18.07 6.40
N PHE A 23 19.69 17.45 5.66
CA PHE A 23 19.74 16.02 5.38
C PHE A 23 20.50 15.75 4.07
N PRO A 24 21.33 14.70 4.00
CA PRO A 24 22.02 14.31 2.78
C PRO A 24 21.06 13.61 1.81
N THR A 25 20.12 14.37 1.26
CA THR A 25 19.08 13.90 0.33
C THR A 25 19.52 13.89 -1.13
N GLN A 26 20.66 14.51 -1.43
CA GLN A 26 21.24 14.52 -2.77
C GLN A 26 21.87 13.16 -3.10
N ARG A 27 21.44 12.54 -4.21
CA ARG A 27 22.08 11.32 -4.75
C ARG A 27 23.45 11.59 -5.39
N PHE A 28 23.72 12.83 -5.74
CA PHE A 28 24.95 13.25 -6.41
C PHE A 28 25.72 14.23 -5.52
N PRO A 29 27.06 14.21 -5.53
CA PRO A 29 27.86 15.25 -4.90
C PRO A 29 27.45 16.64 -5.37
N SER A 30 27.67 17.66 -4.55
CA SER A 30 27.33 19.06 -4.85
C SER A 30 28.01 19.60 -6.12
N GLU A 31 29.07 18.95 -6.59
CA GLU A 31 29.81 19.28 -7.82
C GLU A 31 29.05 18.91 -9.10
N ILE A 32 28.06 18.01 -9.02
CA ILE A 32 27.29 17.55 -10.19
C ILE A 32 25.92 18.24 -10.18
N SER A 33 25.76 19.27 -11.02
CA SER A 33 24.47 19.92 -11.26
C SER A 33 23.63 19.08 -12.23
N VAL A 34 22.78 18.22 -11.69
CA VAL A 34 21.80 17.49 -12.51
C VAL A 34 20.71 18.46 -12.94
N TYR A 35 20.60 18.71 -14.26
CA TYR A 35 19.49 19.47 -14.82
C TYR A 35 18.15 18.83 -14.42
N ARG A 36 17.31 19.59 -13.74
CA ARG A 36 15.94 19.21 -13.42
C ARG A 36 15.00 20.13 -14.19
N PRO A 37 14.13 19.58 -15.05
CA PRO A 37 13.09 20.38 -15.69
C PRO A 37 12.31 21.19 -14.65
N PRO A 38 11.81 22.40 -14.97
CA PRO A 38 11.07 23.25 -14.03
C PRO A 38 9.84 22.56 -13.40
N GLN A 39 9.27 21.59 -14.12
CA GLN A 39 8.14 20.78 -13.70
C GLN A 39 8.54 19.54 -12.87
N ALA A 40 9.83 19.21 -12.79
CA ALA A 40 10.35 18.10 -12.00
C ALA A 40 10.34 18.50 -10.52
N VAL A 41 9.20 18.17 -9.91
CA VAL A 41 8.80 18.20 -8.50
C VAL A 41 9.96 18.33 -7.51
N LYS A 42 9.74 19.23 -6.52
CA LYS A 42 10.56 19.47 -5.33
C LYS A 42 11.29 18.21 -4.86
N GLY A 43 12.55 18.36 -4.47
CA GLY A 43 13.35 17.28 -3.89
C GLY A 43 12.66 16.62 -2.69
N PRO A 44 13.12 15.44 -2.27
CA PRO A 44 12.58 14.76 -1.11
C PRO A 44 12.55 15.68 0.12
N VAL A 45 11.42 15.67 0.82
CA VAL A 45 11.18 16.47 2.03
C VAL A 45 10.97 15.54 3.21
N ILE A 46 11.24 16.00 4.42
CA ILE A 46 10.93 15.21 5.61
C ILE A 46 9.43 15.25 5.87
N THR A 47 8.82 14.09 6.06
CA THR A 47 7.38 13.91 6.29
C THR A 47 7.07 13.51 7.73
N MET A 48 8.02 12.90 8.43
CA MET A 48 7.82 12.46 9.79
C MET A 48 9.10 12.56 10.62
N LEU A 49 8.94 12.86 11.90
CA LEU A 49 9.99 12.80 12.91
C LEU A 49 9.51 11.94 14.07
N THR A 50 10.40 11.07 14.55
CA THR A 50 10.27 10.42 15.85
C THR A 50 11.52 10.70 16.68
N SER A 51 11.40 10.66 18.00
CA SER A 51 12.51 10.85 18.91
C SER A 51 12.37 9.95 20.13
N CYS A 52 13.46 9.31 20.52
CA CYS A 52 13.59 8.63 21.79
C CYS A 52 14.90 9.04 22.43
N ASP A 53 14.83 9.54 23.67
CA ASP A 53 15.95 10.15 24.40
C ASP A 53 16.69 11.19 23.55
N ASP A 54 17.97 10.95 23.28
CA ASP A 54 18.83 11.86 22.52
C ASP A 54 18.83 11.55 21.02
N THR A 55 18.15 10.49 20.60
CA THR A 55 18.19 10.01 19.22
C THR A 55 16.91 10.38 18.48
N ILE A 56 17.07 11.03 17.34
CA ILE A 56 15.97 11.46 16.49
C ILE A 56 16.07 10.71 15.17
N ALA A 57 14.93 10.18 14.68
CA ALA A 57 14.81 9.64 13.34
C ALA A 57 13.88 10.52 12.50
N ALA A 58 14.24 10.65 11.22
CA ALA A 58 13.51 11.42 10.24
C ALA A 58 13.19 10.55 9.03
N LEU A 59 11.92 10.56 8.61
CA LEU A 59 11.44 9.90 7.41
C LEU A 59 11.27 10.93 6.29
N SER A 60 11.81 10.61 5.13
CA SER A 60 11.65 11.39 3.92
C SER A 60 10.47 10.89 3.08
N SER A 61 9.87 11.77 2.27
CA SER A 61 8.75 11.47 1.37
C SER A 61 9.04 10.39 0.34
N ASN A 62 10.32 10.12 0.05
CA ASN A 62 10.77 9.04 -0.83
C ASN A 62 11.00 7.70 -0.09
N GLY A 63 10.77 7.65 1.22
CA GLY A 63 10.98 6.47 2.05
C GLY A 63 12.43 6.18 2.43
N GLU A 64 13.28 7.21 2.46
CA GLU A 64 14.60 7.17 3.11
C GLU A 64 14.47 7.52 4.59
N VAL A 65 15.31 6.90 5.43
CA VAL A 65 15.35 7.16 6.88
C VAL A 65 16.72 7.69 7.27
N PHE A 66 16.71 8.76 8.04
CA PHE A 66 17.89 9.39 8.61
C PHE A 66 17.81 9.36 10.13
N THR A 67 18.95 9.26 10.80
CA THR A 67 19.04 9.38 12.26
C THR A 67 20.13 10.38 12.62
N PHE A 68 19.91 11.14 13.68
CA PHE A 68 20.93 11.98 14.31
C PHE A 68 20.72 12.01 15.82
N THR A 69 21.78 12.30 16.54
CA THR A 69 21.74 12.46 18.00
C THR A 69 21.90 13.92 18.37
N SER A 70 21.20 14.34 19.41
CA SER A 70 21.51 15.58 20.11
C SER A 70 22.79 15.36 20.91
N GLN A 71 23.85 16.12 20.62
CA GLN A 71 25.12 15.94 21.34
C GLN A 71 24.98 16.48 22.76
N TYR A 72 25.12 15.63 23.77
CA TYR A 72 25.48 16.09 25.10
C TYR A 72 26.96 16.49 25.08
N ASP A 73 27.27 17.67 25.61
CA ASP A 73 28.64 18.15 25.81
C ASP A 73 29.36 17.19 26.77
N GLY A 74 30.00 16.16 26.22
CA GLY A 74 31.04 15.43 26.92
C GLY A 74 32.25 16.36 27.01
N GLU A 75 32.66 16.67 28.24
CA GLU A 75 33.86 17.42 28.58
C GLU A 75 35.07 16.88 27.79
N GLY A 76 35.41 17.59 26.71
CA GLY A 76 36.25 17.05 25.64
C GLY A 76 36.51 18.11 24.59
N ASP A 77 37.36 19.06 24.99
CA ASP A 77 37.99 20.13 24.23
C ASP A 77 38.05 19.90 22.70
N SER A 78 37.24 20.66 21.95
CA SER A 78 37.51 21.05 20.55
C SER A 78 36.50 22.08 20.06
N ALA A 79 36.86 23.34 20.25
CA ALA A 79 36.29 24.46 19.52
C ALA A 79 36.42 24.24 18.00
N LYS A 80 35.28 23.98 17.32
CA LYS A 80 35.06 24.21 15.89
C LYS A 80 33.55 24.15 15.60
N SER A 81 32.96 25.33 15.45
CA SER A 81 31.56 25.60 15.12
C SER A 81 31.17 25.06 13.73
N SER A 82 30.92 23.76 13.61
CA SER A 82 30.35 23.14 12.41
C SER A 82 29.20 22.22 12.80
N SER A 83 27.98 22.64 12.45
CA SER A 83 26.67 21.99 12.64
C SER A 83 26.62 20.89 13.72
N ALA A 84 26.07 21.22 14.89
CA ALA A 84 25.92 20.31 16.03
C ALA A 84 25.22 18.97 15.71
N PHE A 85 24.46 18.92 14.60
CA PHE A 85 23.72 17.74 14.17
C PHE A 85 24.28 17.22 12.85
N LYS A 86 24.60 15.93 12.81
CA LYS A 86 25.06 15.23 11.60
C LYS A 86 24.09 14.10 11.25
N PRO A 87 23.03 14.38 10.47
CA PRO A 87 22.11 13.35 9.99
C PRO A 87 22.82 12.27 9.18
N GLN A 88 22.68 11.02 9.63
CA GLN A 88 23.18 9.85 8.94
C GLN A 88 22.04 9.10 8.28
N ARG A 89 22.17 8.78 7.00
CA ARG A 89 21.21 7.94 6.31
C ARG A 89 21.35 6.50 6.78
N VAL A 90 20.32 5.98 7.45
CA VAL A 90 20.29 4.59 7.94
C VAL A 90 19.56 3.67 6.97
N TRP A 91 18.59 4.19 6.21
CA TRP A 91 17.89 3.48 5.16
C TRP A 91 17.92 4.28 3.86
N ALA A 92 18.44 3.67 2.80
CA ALA A 92 18.49 4.27 1.47
C ALA A 92 17.50 3.56 0.54
N LEU A 93 16.68 4.34 -0.16
CA LEU A 93 15.75 3.81 -1.14
C LEU A 93 16.52 3.19 -2.31
N ARG A 94 16.42 1.87 -2.46
CA ARG A 94 16.99 1.15 -3.60
C ARG A 94 15.93 0.76 -4.63
N ARG A 95 14.75 0.34 -4.15
CA ARG A 95 13.61 -0.09 -4.98
C ARG A 95 12.33 0.50 -4.39
N GLN A 96 11.34 0.82 -5.23
CA GLN A 96 10.13 1.51 -4.78
C GLN A 96 9.38 0.75 -3.67
N PHE A 97 9.32 -0.59 -3.76
CA PHE A 97 8.68 -1.41 -2.73
C PHE A 97 9.44 -1.43 -1.38
N SER A 98 10.70 -1.00 -1.36
CA SER A 98 11.51 -0.88 -0.15
C SER A 98 11.49 0.53 0.43
N ALA A 99 10.67 1.44 -0.10
CA ALA A 99 10.43 2.74 0.52
C ALA A 99 9.84 2.53 1.91
N VAL A 100 10.41 3.16 2.92
CA VAL A 100 9.84 3.17 4.28
C VAL A 100 8.61 4.04 4.28
N GLN A 101 7.54 3.56 4.93
CA GLN A 101 6.28 4.28 5.07
C GLN A 101 6.08 4.82 6.50
N ASP A 102 6.72 4.19 7.48
CA ASP A 102 6.70 4.62 8.88
C ASP A 102 7.95 4.09 9.61
N VAL A 103 8.34 4.79 10.66
CA VAL A 103 9.57 4.53 11.43
C VAL A 103 9.36 4.89 12.89
N ASP A 104 9.87 4.04 13.78
CA ASP A 104 10.02 4.40 15.18
C ASP A 104 11.41 4.04 15.72
N ILE A 105 11.81 4.68 16.81
CA ILE A 105 13.13 4.55 17.42
C ILE A 105 13.04 4.26 18.92
N GLY A 106 13.87 3.34 19.42
CA GLY A 106 14.03 3.05 20.85
C GLY A 106 15.26 3.75 21.45
N ALA A 107 15.37 3.72 22.79
CA ALA A 107 16.40 4.39 23.58
C ALA A 107 17.83 4.05 23.13
N ASP A 108 18.07 2.78 22.79
CA ASP A 108 19.40 2.29 22.37
C ASP A 108 19.77 2.70 20.93
N GLY A 109 18.97 3.55 20.26
CA GLY A 109 19.09 3.86 18.83
C GLY A 109 18.68 2.69 17.94
N THR A 110 17.86 1.78 18.48
CA THR A 110 17.22 0.70 17.73
C THR A 110 16.13 1.29 16.85
N VAL A 111 16.12 0.96 15.55
CA VAL A 111 15.16 1.53 14.59
C VAL A 111 14.28 0.42 14.07
N ILE A 112 12.97 0.60 14.16
CA ILE A 112 11.95 -0.24 13.51
C ILE A 112 11.32 0.53 12.35
N VAL A 113 11.13 -0.14 11.21
CA VAL A 113 10.48 0.44 10.03
C VAL A 113 9.51 -0.55 9.43
N TYR A 114 8.46 -0.06 8.77
CA TYR A 114 7.76 -0.86 7.76
C TYR A 114 7.88 -0.23 6.37
N THR A 115 7.90 -1.09 5.35
CA THR A 115 8.10 -0.70 3.95
C THR A 115 6.80 -0.69 3.16
N GLN A 116 6.82 -0.12 1.94
CA GLN A 116 5.70 -0.16 1.00
C GLN A 116 5.19 -1.58 0.71
N SER A 117 6.08 -2.59 0.71
CA SER A 117 5.71 -4.01 0.64
C SER A 117 5.06 -4.57 1.91
N ALA A 118 4.80 -3.71 2.90
CA ALA A 118 4.21 -4.00 4.19
C ALA A 118 4.97 -5.07 4.99
N HIS A 119 6.31 -5.05 4.90
CA HIS A 119 7.22 -5.84 5.72
C HIS A 119 7.87 -4.99 6.78
N VAL A 120 8.16 -5.60 7.94
CA VAL A 120 8.80 -4.93 9.07
C VAL A 120 10.28 -5.29 9.13
N TYR A 121 11.12 -4.30 9.40
CA TYR A 121 12.55 -4.46 9.59
C TYR A 121 12.99 -3.77 10.87
N VAL A 122 13.94 -4.39 11.57
CA VAL A 122 14.56 -3.82 12.77
C VAL A 122 16.06 -3.77 12.59
N ARG A 123 16.66 -2.66 13.02
CA ARG A 123 18.10 -2.47 13.14
C ARG A 123 18.41 -2.17 14.61
N SER A 124 19.10 -3.07 15.29
CA SER A 124 19.49 -2.88 16.69
C SER A 124 20.95 -2.49 16.86
N ARG A 125 21.24 -1.75 17.93
CA ARG A 125 22.59 -1.45 18.41
C ARG A 125 22.94 -2.46 19.50
N ASN A 126 23.82 -3.42 19.23
CA ASN A 126 24.25 -4.37 20.26
C ASN A 126 25.22 -3.68 21.23
N VAL A 127 24.72 -3.20 22.37
CA VAL A 127 25.56 -2.63 23.45
C VAL A 127 26.31 -3.73 24.23
N LYS A 128 25.77 -4.96 24.30
CA LYS A 128 26.37 -6.10 25.02
C LYS A 128 27.31 -7.01 24.20
N GLY A 129 27.53 -6.72 22.91
CA GLY A 129 28.31 -7.59 22.01
C GLY A 129 29.82 -7.37 22.03
N SER A 130 30.33 -6.43 22.84
CA SER A 130 31.72 -5.96 22.82
C SER A 130 32.74 -6.87 23.54
N GLN A 131 32.47 -8.17 23.65
CA GLN A 131 33.49 -9.15 24.12
C GLN A 131 33.60 -10.40 23.23
N GLY A 132 32.89 -10.44 22.09
CA GLY A 132 33.04 -11.50 21.10
C GLY A 132 33.59 -10.92 19.80
N THR A 133 34.70 -11.45 19.33
CA THR A 133 35.34 -11.17 18.03
C THR A 133 34.31 -11.23 16.90
N GLY A 134 33.76 -10.09 16.50
CA GLY A 134 32.79 -9.98 15.41
C GLY A 134 31.69 -8.98 15.72
N ALA A 135 32.01 -7.68 15.59
CA ALA A 135 31.01 -6.62 15.61
C ALA A 135 29.95 -6.90 14.53
N LYS A 136 28.78 -7.44 14.93
CA LYS A 136 27.66 -7.68 14.01
C LYS A 136 27.27 -6.32 13.42
N ALA A 137 27.46 -6.21 12.11
CA ALA A 137 27.19 -4.99 11.37
C ALA A 137 25.75 -4.50 11.65
N PHE A 138 25.60 -3.19 11.86
CA PHE A 138 24.34 -2.49 12.01
C PHE A 138 23.51 -2.57 10.72
N LYS A 139 22.86 -3.72 10.51
CA LYS A 139 22.04 -4.01 9.34
C LYS A 139 20.59 -4.17 9.76
N PHE A 140 19.70 -3.74 8.89
CA PHE A 140 18.28 -4.03 9.05
C PHE A 140 18.03 -5.51 8.80
N GLN A 141 17.39 -6.16 9.76
CA GLN A 141 16.92 -7.53 9.66
C GLN A 141 15.40 -7.52 9.52
N ARG A 142 14.88 -8.27 8.54
CA ARG A 142 13.45 -8.46 8.37
C ARG A 142 12.90 -9.28 9.54
N ILE A 143 11.80 -8.84 10.14
CA ILE A 143 11.03 -9.68 11.07
C ILE A 143 10.20 -10.67 10.24
N PRO A 144 10.39 -11.99 10.40
CA PRO A 144 9.62 -12.98 9.66
C PRO A 144 8.15 -13.00 10.14
N TYR A 145 7.26 -13.51 9.29
CA TYR A 145 5.82 -13.73 9.59
C TYR A 145 5.00 -12.47 9.92
N ILE A 146 5.56 -11.27 9.77
CA ILE A 146 4.84 -10.00 9.80
C ILE A 146 4.74 -9.46 8.37
N GLN A 147 3.58 -9.66 7.76
CA GLN A 147 3.17 -9.05 6.50
C GLN A 147 2.01 -8.08 6.75
N ARG A 148 1.79 -7.13 5.85
CA ARG A 148 0.64 -6.21 5.89
C ARG A 148 0.63 -5.28 7.10
N ALA A 149 1.84 -4.93 7.55
CA ALA A 149 2.03 -3.87 8.52
C ALA A 149 1.62 -2.51 7.95
N VAL A 150 0.97 -1.69 8.77
CA VAL A 150 0.49 -0.34 8.43
C VAL A 150 0.98 0.73 9.39
N ALA A 151 1.52 0.35 10.54
CA ALA A 151 2.20 1.23 11.49
C ALA A 151 3.24 0.44 12.27
N VAL A 152 4.28 1.11 12.75
CA VAL A 152 5.24 0.56 13.70
C VAL A 152 5.36 1.47 14.91
N CYS A 153 5.72 0.89 16.05
CA CYS A 153 6.02 1.66 17.25
C CYS A 153 7.17 1.02 18.04
N ALA A 154 7.84 1.82 18.83
CA ALA A 154 8.95 1.47 19.70
C ALA A 154 8.73 2.09 21.08
N SER A 155 9.21 1.40 22.10
CA SER A 155 9.27 1.88 23.47
C SER A 155 10.70 2.25 23.83
N SER A 156 10.87 3.20 24.75
CA SER A 156 12.16 3.50 25.37
C SER A 156 12.75 2.29 26.10
N THR A 157 11.92 1.36 26.58
CA THR A 157 12.37 0.11 27.23
C THR A 157 12.84 -0.98 26.26
N GLY A 158 12.83 -0.71 24.95
CA GLY A 158 13.29 -1.64 23.92
C GLY A 158 12.23 -2.62 23.40
N ALA A 159 10.96 -2.43 23.76
CA ALA A 159 9.84 -3.15 23.14
C ALA A 159 9.49 -2.55 21.78
N PHE A 160 9.01 -3.38 20.85
CA PHE A 160 8.56 -2.96 19.53
C PHE A 160 7.16 -3.49 19.24
N GLY A 161 6.38 -2.72 18.49
CA GLY A 161 5.07 -3.11 17.98
C GLY A 161 4.97 -2.87 16.48
N ALA A 162 4.12 -3.67 15.83
CA ALA A 162 3.71 -3.46 14.46
C ALA A 162 2.19 -3.64 14.39
N LEU A 163 1.50 -2.64 13.84
CA LEU A 163 0.07 -2.73 13.56
C LEU A 163 -0.10 -3.44 12.23
N ARG A 164 -0.81 -4.57 12.23
CA ARG A 164 -1.15 -5.32 11.02
C ARG A 164 -2.62 -5.14 10.73
N ILE A 165 -2.95 -4.82 9.49
CA ILE A 165 -4.32 -4.91 9.00
C ILE A 165 -4.45 -6.22 8.25
N ASP A 166 -5.39 -7.06 8.67
CA ASP A 166 -5.78 -8.27 7.95
C ASP A 166 -6.82 -7.92 6.86
N PHE A 167 -6.96 -8.76 5.85
CA PHE A 167 -7.74 -8.52 4.63
C PHE A 167 -8.48 -9.80 4.48
N LYS A 168 -9.78 -9.69 4.67
CA LYS A 168 -10.68 -10.80 4.44
C LYS A 168 -10.94 -10.76 2.94
N SER A 169 -10.43 -11.76 2.21
CA SER A 169 -10.82 -11.90 0.81
C SER A 169 -12.34 -12.08 0.76
N PRO A 170 -13.04 -11.40 -0.16
CA PRO A 170 -14.43 -11.73 -0.39
C PRO A 170 -14.55 -13.21 -0.77
N PRO A 171 -15.66 -13.87 -0.38
CA PRO A 171 -15.85 -15.27 -0.70
C PRO A 171 -15.87 -15.44 -2.22
N ILE A 172 -15.06 -16.38 -2.73
CA ILE A 172 -15.09 -16.74 -4.13
C ILE A 172 -16.37 -17.55 -4.34
N ARG A 173 -17.34 -16.93 -5.02
CA ARG A 173 -18.57 -17.62 -5.44
C ARG A 173 -18.27 -18.41 -6.69
N LEU A 174 -18.25 -19.73 -6.55
CA LEU A 174 -18.22 -20.61 -7.71
C LEU A 174 -19.66 -20.76 -8.18
N THR A 175 -20.05 -19.96 -9.19
CA THR A 175 -21.28 -20.20 -9.94
C THR A 175 -20.99 -21.35 -10.89
N ALA A 176 -21.21 -22.58 -10.42
CA ALA A 176 -21.16 -23.72 -11.32
C ALA A 176 -22.24 -23.52 -12.39
N ARG A 177 -21.85 -23.64 -13.67
CA ARG A 177 -22.83 -23.86 -14.73
C ARG A 177 -23.62 -25.11 -14.34
N SER A 178 -24.94 -25.08 -14.54
CA SER A 178 -25.73 -26.27 -14.28
C SER A 178 -25.18 -27.41 -15.13
N PHE A 179 -25.09 -28.61 -14.56
CA PHE A 179 -24.74 -29.81 -15.33
C PHE A 179 -25.58 -29.92 -16.61
N SER A 180 -26.87 -29.54 -16.55
CA SER A 180 -27.74 -29.50 -17.74
C SER A 180 -27.31 -28.49 -18.81
N ALA A 181 -26.77 -27.33 -18.42
CA ALA A 181 -26.26 -26.33 -19.35
C ALA A 181 -24.97 -26.82 -20.03
N ASP A 182 -24.06 -27.43 -19.24
CA ASP A 182 -22.83 -28.01 -19.77
C ASP A 182 -23.13 -29.21 -20.68
N THR A 183 -24.09 -30.07 -20.31
CA THR A 183 -24.47 -31.22 -21.14
C THR A 183 -25.12 -30.76 -22.45
N ALA A 184 -25.92 -29.69 -22.43
CA ALA A 184 -26.55 -29.13 -23.62
C ALA A 184 -25.52 -28.54 -24.61
N GLU A 185 -24.45 -27.92 -24.12
CA GLU A 185 -23.37 -27.39 -24.98
C GLU A 185 -22.63 -28.49 -25.75
N ILE A 186 -22.57 -29.71 -25.18
CA ILE A 186 -21.87 -30.86 -25.78
C ILE A 186 -22.82 -31.70 -26.65
N GLN A 187 -24.11 -31.38 -26.71
CA GLN A 187 -25.11 -32.11 -27.51
C GLN A 187 -25.48 -31.35 -28.80
N PRO A 188 -24.73 -31.55 -29.91
CA PRO A 188 -24.96 -30.82 -31.17
C PRO A 188 -26.32 -31.08 -31.85
N TYR A 189 -27.11 -32.04 -31.35
CA TYR A 189 -28.40 -32.46 -31.91
C TYR A 189 -29.61 -32.03 -31.08
N ILE A 190 -29.45 -31.32 -29.96
CA ILE A 190 -30.56 -30.80 -29.15
C ILE A 190 -30.60 -29.27 -29.28
N PRO A 191 -31.43 -28.72 -30.19
CA PRO A 191 -31.63 -27.28 -30.25
C PRO A 191 -32.43 -26.84 -29.02
N LEU A 192 -31.81 -26.11 -28.09
CA LEU A 192 -32.58 -25.35 -27.10
C LEU A 192 -33.12 -24.08 -27.75
N PRO A 193 -34.38 -23.69 -27.47
CA PRO A 193 -34.82 -22.34 -27.76
C PRO A 193 -33.97 -21.39 -26.91
N SER A 194 -33.13 -20.59 -27.57
CA SER A 194 -32.50 -19.44 -26.93
C SER A 194 -33.64 -18.59 -26.36
N ASN A 195 -33.69 -18.44 -25.04
CA ASN A 195 -34.55 -17.46 -24.41
C ASN A 195 -33.97 -16.05 -24.65
N THR A 196 -33.80 -15.68 -25.91
CA THR A 196 -33.74 -14.31 -26.39
C THR A 196 -35.19 -13.89 -26.56
N GLY A 197 -35.80 -13.47 -25.45
CA GLY A 197 -37.03 -12.70 -25.51
C GLY A 197 -36.74 -11.43 -26.30
N SER A 198 -37.25 -11.37 -27.54
CA SER A 198 -37.74 -10.20 -28.30
C SER A 198 -37.57 -10.46 -29.79
N SER A 199 -38.45 -11.30 -30.36
CA SER A 199 -38.75 -11.27 -31.79
C SER A 199 -39.96 -10.37 -31.97
N LEU A 200 -39.76 -9.18 -32.53
CA LEU A 200 -40.80 -8.48 -33.28
C LEU A 200 -40.21 -8.05 -34.62
N ALA A 201 -40.53 -8.87 -35.63
CA ALA A 201 -40.85 -8.53 -37.01
C ALA A 201 -39.98 -7.48 -37.75
N MET A 202 -39.23 -7.96 -38.74
CA MET A 202 -38.94 -7.20 -39.96
C MET A 202 -40.22 -6.99 -40.79
N PRO A 203 -40.43 -5.79 -41.36
CA PRO A 203 -41.04 -5.68 -42.68
C PRO A 203 -40.09 -5.00 -43.68
N ASN A 204 -40.01 -5.58 -44.87
CA ASN A 204 -39.38 -4.97 -46.04
C ASN A 204 -40.09 -3.68 -46.45
N SER A 205 -39.30 -2.64 -46.72
CA SER A 205 -39.17 -1.95 -48.02
C SER A 205 -39.08 -0.42 -47.91
N THR A 206 -38.14 0.12 -48.69
CA THR A 206 -38.16 1.46 -49.32
C THR A 206 -37.83 2.66 -48.42
N THR A 207 -36.62 3.20 -48.65
CA THR A 207 -36.16 4.51 -48.17
C THR A 207 -37.01 5.65 -48.76
N PRO A 208 -37.16 6.77 -48.02
CA PRO A 208 -36.28 7.89 -48.30
C PRO A 208 -35.72 8.58 -47.04
N PHE A 209 -34.46 9.00 -47.16
CA PHE A 209 -33.79 10.11 -46.47
C PHE A 209 -34.56 10.84 -45.35
N LEU A 210 -34.15 10.65 -44.08
CA LEU A 210 -34.06 11.67 -43.04
C LEU A 210 -33.05 11.22 -41.95
N ASP A 211 -32.07 12.09 -41.68
CA ASP A 211 -31.16 12.27 -40.53
C ASP A 211 -30.80 11.05 -39.64
N VAL A 212 -29.63 10.47 -39.93
CA VAL A 212 -28.96 9.42 -39.15
C VAL A 212 -27.82 10.07 -38.38
N ASP A 213 -28.05 10.46 -37.12
CA ASP A 213 -26.95 10.68 -36.15
C ASP A 213 -27.41 10.73 -34.67
N GLU A 214 -28.69 10.91 -34.34
CA GLU A 214 -29.13 11.01 -32.92
C GLU A 214 -29.40 9.63 -32.24
N ASP A 215 -29.90 8.61 -32.96
CA ASP A 215 -30.35 7.36 -32.32
C ASP A 215 -29.22 6.40 -31.85
N VAL A 216 -28.01 6.54 -32.41
CA VAL A 216 -26.87 5.65 -32.09
C VAL A 216 -26.19 6.09 -30.79
N GLU A 217 -26.13 7.40 -30.54
CA GLU A 217 -25.59 7.95 -29.29
C GLU A 217 -26.51 7.56 -28.12
N ASP A 218 -27.83 7.67 -28.28
CA ASP A 218 -28.81 7.32 -27.25
C ASP A 218 -28.77 5.83 -26.85
N ALA A 219 -28.51 4.93 -27.80
CA ALA A 219 -28.37 3.50 -27.51
C ALA A 219 -27.12 3.21 -26.63
N SER A 220 -26.00 3.87 -26.92
CA SER A 220 -24.77 3.70 -26.14
C SER A 220 -24.88 4.31 -24.73
N ILE A 221 -25.57 5.45 -24.61
CA ILE A 221 -25.88 6.09 -23.32
C ILE A 221 -26.77 5.17 -22.47
N MET A 222 -27.75 4.49 -23.07
CA MET A 222 -28.61 3.54 -22.36
C MET A 222 -27.85 2.32 -21.82
N ASP A 223 -26.91 1.78 -22.60
CA ASP A 223 -26.05 0.67 -22.16
C ASP A 223 -25.15 1.11 -20.99
N ASP A 224 -24.55 2.30 -21.09
CA ASP A 224 -23.73 2.89 -20.04
C ASP A 224 -24.53 3.10 -18.74
N ILE A 225 -25.78 3.56 -18.81
CA ILE A 225 -26.69 3.68 -17.65
C ILE A 225 -26.94 2.31 -17.02
N GLY A 226 -27.11 1.27 -17.84
CA GLY A 226 -27.27 -0.11 -17.39
C GLY A 226 -26.05 -0.61 -16.62
N ASP A 227 -24.85 -0.34 -17.14
CA ASP A 227 -23.59 -0.73 -16.50
C ASP A 227 -23.29 0.07 -15.24
N PHE A 228 -23.61 1.36 -15.22
CA PHE A 228 -23.49 2.21 -14.03
C PHE A 228 -24.45 1.74 -12.91
N SER A 229 -25.65 1.31 -13.27
CA SER A 229 -26.63 0.75 -12.34
C SER A 229 -26.15 -0.57 -11.72
N LYS A 230 -25.54 -1.46 -12.53
CA LYS A 230 -24.91 -2.70 -12.02
C LYS A 230 -23.76 -2.38 -11.07
N LEU A 231 -22.92 -1.40 -11.40
CA LEU A 231 -21.81 -0.97 -10.55
C LEU A 231 -22.31 -0.43 -9.21
N LEU A 232 -23.31 0.46 -9.23
CA LEU A 232 -23.95 1.01 -8.03
C LEU A 232 -24.51 -0.09 -7.13
N HIS A 233 -25.18 -1.08 -7.72
CA HIS A 233 -25.70 -2.23 -6.99
C HIS A 233 -24.58 -3.06 -6.34
N ILE A 234 -23.46 -3.30 -7.02
CA ILE A 234 -22.29 -4.00 -6.46
C ILE A 234 -21.68 -3.21 -5.28
N LEU A 235 -21.58 -1.89 -5.42
CA LEU A 235 -21.04 -1.03 -4.37
C LEU A 235 -21.94 -0.98 -3.14
N ASP A 236 -23.26 -0.92 -3.32
CA ASP A 236 -24.20 -0.94 -2.20
C ASP A 236 -24.22 -2.29 -1.47
N GLN A 237 -24.16 -3.41 -2.21
CA GLN A 237 -23.96 -4.73 -1.60
C GLN A 237 -22.66 -4.83 -0.80
N ARG A 238 -21.58 -4.19 -1.27
CA ARG A 238 -20.29 -4.17 -0.58
C ARG A 238 -20.33 -3.33 0.69
N LYS A 239 -21.05 -2.20 0.68
CA LYS A 239 -21.25 -1.33 1.85
C LYS A 239 -22.07 -2.05 2.93
N ASN A 240 -23.04 -2.86 2.51
CA ASN A 240 -23.98 -3.53 3.40
C ASN A 240 -23.59 -4.98 3.73
N ALA A 241 -22.44 -5.47 3.26
CA ALA A 241 -22.00 -6.83 3.54
C ALA A 241 -21.69 -6.98 5.04
N PRO A 242 -22.33 -7.94 5.74
CA PRO A 242 -22.04 -8.19 7.14
C PRO A 242 -20.59 -8.62 7.30
N ASP A 243 -19.95 -8.15 8.37
CA ASP A 243 -18.57 -8.50 8.73
C ASP A 243 -18.56 -9.95 9.22
N ALA A 244 -18.64 -10.89 8.28
CA ALA A 244 -18.72 -12.31 8.59
C ALA A 244 -17.44 -12.74 9.30
N ALA A 245 -17.56 -13.15 10.57
CA ALA A 245 -16.49 -13.80 11.31
C ALA A 245 -16.16 -15.11 10.59
N LEU A 246 -14.96 -15.19 10.00
CA LEU A 246 -14.50 -16.37 9.29
C LEU A 246 -14.19 -17.47 10.31
N PRO A 247 -14.75 -18.68 10.18
CA PRO A 247 -14.40 -19.78 11.06
C PRO A 247 -12.94 -20.20 10.81
N TYR A 248 -12.23 -20.57 11.89
CA TYR A 248 -10.92 -21.23 11.86
C TYR A 248 -9.74 -20.46 11.21
N ASN A 249 -9.72 -19.13 11.25
CA ASN A 249 -8.62 -18.32 10.67
C ASN A 249 -8.39 -18.57 9.17
N ALA A 250 -9.42 -18.96 8.41
CA ALA A 250 -9.30 -19.15 6.97
C ALA A 250 -9.08 -17.80 6.25
N ASP A 251 -8.13 -17.76 5.32
CA ASP A 251 -7.84 -16.56 4.51
C ASP A 251 -8.84 -16.36 3.35
N VAL A 252 -9.52 -17.44 2.93
CA VAL A 252 -10.48 -17.46 1.81
C VAL A 252 -11.64 -18.40 2.16
N ILE A 253 -12.87 -17.96 1.89
CA ILE A 253 -14.04 -18.83 1.85
C ILE A 253 -14.42 -19.08 0.40
N ILE A 254 -14.57 -20.35 0.04
CA ILE A 254 -15.17 -20.75 -1.24
C ILE A 254 -16.62 -21.12 -0.95
N VAL A 255 -17.55 -20.35 -1.52
CA VAL A 255 -18.99 -20.68 -1.44
C VAL A 255 -19.37 -21.31 -2.77
N ALA A 256 -19.50 -22.64 -2.78
CA ALA A 256 -20.12 -23.34 -3.89
C ALA A 256 -21.63 -23.19 -3.78
N VAL A 257 -22.24 -22.49 -4.73
CA VAL A 257 -23.70 -22.41 -4.82
C VAL A 257 -24.15 -23.60 -5.68
N SER A 258 -24.70 -24.63 -5.05
CA SER A 258 -25.34 -25.74 -5.77
C SER A 258 -26.63 -25.20 -6.40
N SER A 259 -26.65 -25.13 -7.73
CA SER A 259 -27.89 -25.00 -8.48
C SER A 259 -28.65 -26.34 -8.38
N PRO A 260 -29.97 -26.35 -8.10
CA PRO A 260 -30.74 -27.59 -8.10
C PRO A 260 -30.68 -28.25 -9.48
N LEU A 261 -30.45 -29.57 -9.51
CA LEU A 261 -30.47 -30.38 -10.73
C LEU A 261 -31.88 -30.37 -11.33
N HIS A 262 -32.14 -29.47 -12.26
CA HIS A 262 -33.34 -29.52 -13.10
C HIS A 262 -33.08 -30.49 -14.26
N LEU A 263 -33.42 -31.76 -14.07
CA LEU A 263 -33.52 -32.71 -15.16
C LEU A 263 -34.74 -32.32 -16.02
N PRO A 264 -34.59 -32.08 -17.33
CA PRO A 264 -35.73 -31.84 -18.19
C PRO A 264 -36.63 -33.08 -18.20
N VAL A 265 -37.87 -32.92 -17.74
CA VAL A 265 -38.91 -33.96 -17.78
C VAL A 265 -39.43 -34.06 -19.22
N THR A 266 -38.60 -34.51 -20.15
CA THR A 266 -39.01 -34.81 -21.53
C THR A 266 -38.25 -36.02 -22.05
N LEU A 267 -38.47 -37.18 -21.43
CA LEU A 267 -38.28 -38.48 -22.06
C LEU A 267 -39.48 -39.37 -21.69
N ARG A 268 -40.61 -39.11 -22.34
CA ARG A 268 -41.60 -40.15 -22.64
C ARG A 268 -41.39 -40.58 -24.08
N ARG A 269 -40.72 -41.72 -24.26
CA ARG A 269 -40.99 -42.67 -25.33
C ARG A 269 -40.52 -44.05 -24.89
#